data_AF-A0A485AMD9-F1
#
_entry.id   AF-A0A485AMD9-F1
#
_cell.length_a   1.000
_cell.length_b   1.000
_cell.length_c   1.000
_cell.angle_alpha   90.00
_cell.angle_beta   90.00
_cell.angle_gamma   90.00
#
_symmetry.space_group_name_H-M   'P 1'
#
loop_
_entity.id
_entity.type
_entity.pdbx_description
1 polymer ?
#
loop_
_entity_poly.entity_id
_entity_poly.type
_entity_poly.pdbx_seq_one_letter_code
_entity_poly.pdbx_strand_id
1 'polypeptide(L)'
;MWLRVLILLAGICFFPMKSYAVNCTISAVPNVAFATVNPFSPSDVTTSVTFNYTCTKVLGDLLGGYTLCFNLGAPGGNTIATRKMTTTGGSLNYQLYYKNTSGTNVVWVTRARAMVLSQW
;
A
#
# COMPACT_ATOMS: atom_id res chain seq x y z
N MET A 1 35.50 -5.80 -31.25
CA MET A 1 34.34 -5.83 -30.33
C MET A 1 34.47 -4.84 -29.17
N TRP A 2 35.68 -4.58 -28.65
CA TRP A 2 35.92 -3.61 -27.55
C TRP A 2 35.52 -2.16 -27.80
N LEU A 3 35.70 -1.64 -29.02
CA LEU A 3 35.35 -0.24 -29.32
C LEU A 3 33.85 0.06 -29.12
N ARG A 4 32.98 -0.91 -29.46
CA ARG A 4 31.52 -0.78 -29.25
C ARG A 4 31.16 -0.78 -27.76
N VAL A 5 31.88 -1.56 -26.95
CA VAL A 5 31.72 -1.60 -25.49
C VAL A 5 32.14 -0.27 -24.87
N LEU A 6 33.26 0.31 -25.33
CA LEU A 6 33.75 1.60 -24.84
C LEU A 6 32.79 2.75 -25.17
N ILE A 7 32.17 2.76 -26.36
CA ILE A 7 31.17 3.76 -26.76
C ILE A 7 29.92 3.66 -25.88
N LEU A 8 29.44 2.44 -25.61
CA LEU A 8 28.28 2.22 -24.72
C LEU A 8 28.58 2.66 -23.28
N LEU A 9 29.77 2.35 -22.76
CA LEU A 9 30.19 2.74 -21.42
C LEU A 9 30.30 4.26 -21.29
N ALA A 10 30.88 4.93 -22.29
CA ALA A 10 30.95 6.39 -22.34
C ALA A 10 29.55 7.02 -22.37
N GLY A 11 28.62 6.48 -23.18
CA GLY A 11 27.23 6.95 -23.21
C GLY A 11 26.54 6.86 -21.85
N ILE A 12 26.71 5.77 -21.11
CA ILE A 12 26.12 5.61 -19.78
C ILE A 12 26.76 6.57 -18.77
N CYS A 13 28.07 6.78 -18.83
CA CYS A 13 28.78 7.66 -17.89
C CYS A 13 28.53 9.16 -18.13
N PHE A 14 28.39 9.59 -19.39
CA PHE A 14 28.21 11.01 -19.73
C PHE A 14 26.74 11.46 -19.78
N PHE A 15 25.79 10.52 -19.78
CA PHE A 15 24.36 10.83 -19.77
C PHE A 15 23.63 10.08 -18.63
N PRO A 16 23.89 10.42 -17.36
CA PRO A 16 23.13 9.86 -16.26
C PRO A 16 21.66 10.31 -16.40
N MET A 17 20.78 9.38 -16.75
CA MET A 17 19.34 9.62 -16.72
C MET A 17 18.94 10.06 -15.31
N LYS A 18 18.21 11.17 -15.21
CA LYS A 18 17.67 11.64 -13.93
C LYS A 18 16.61 10.63 -13.47
N SER A 19 16.83 10.01 -12.31
CA SER A 19 15.78 9.26 -11.63
C SER A 19 14.86 10.26 -10.92
N TYR A 20 13.59 10.28 -11.31
CA TYR A 20 12.58 11.09 -10.64
C TYR A 20 11.94 10.28 -9.52
N ALA A 21 12.08 10.76 -8.29
CA ALA A 21 11.36 10.18 -7.17
C ALA A 21 9.91 10.69 -7.20
N VAL A 22 8.96 9.78 -7.06
CA VAL A 22 7.58 10.14 -6.74
C VAL A 22 7.53 10.54 -5.29
N ASN A 23 7.01 11.74 -5.03
CA ASN A 23 6.73 12.14 -3.66
C ASN A 23 5.27 11.85 -3.35
N CYS A 24 5.02 10.95 -2.39
CA CYS A 24 3.68 10.59 -1.95
C CYS A 24 3.47 10.98 -0.49
N THR A 25 2.36 11.63 -0.21
CA THR A 25 1.93 11.99 1.13
C THR A 25 0.57 11.36 1.42
N ILE A 26 0.37 10.97 2.68
CA ILE A 26 -0.92 10.47 3.18
C ILE A 26 -1.46 11.56 4.10
N SER A 27 -2.68 12.04 3.84
CA SER A 27 -3.34 12.99 4.72
C SER A 27 -4.21 12.24 5.72
N ALA A 28 -3.90 12.42 7.01
CA ALA A 28 -4.59 11.84 8.17
C ALA A 28 -4.77 10.31 8.10
N VAL A 29 -3.99 9.55 8.89
CA VAL A 29 -4.21 8.11 9.06
C VAL A 29 -5.20 7.92 10.23
N PRO A 30 -6.49 7.64 9.97
CA PRO A 30 -7.46 7.48 11.05
C PRO A 30 -7.26 6.16 11.79
N ASN A 31 -7.59 6.15 13.08
CA ASN A 31 -7.71 4.92 13.84
C ASN A 31 -8.92 4.11 13.34
N VAL A 32 -8.75 2.80 13.15
CA VAL A 32 -9.86 1.88 12.90
C VAL A 32 -10.52 1.55 14.24
N ALA A 33 -11.60 2.24 14.56
CA ALA A 33 -12.38 2.00 15.77
C ALA A 33 -13.56 1.07 15.45
N PHE A 34 -13.57 -0.09 16.11
CA PHE A 34 -14.77 -0.93 16.18
C PHE A 34 -15.67 -0.37 17.28
N ALA A 35 -16.99 -0.39 17.06
CA ALA A 35 -17.95 -0.14 18.13
C ALA A 35 -17.87 -1.26 19.21
N THR A 36 -18.69 -1.19 20.24
CA THR A 36 -18.77 -2.24 21.27
C THR A 36 -18.95 -3.62 20.62
N VAL A 37 -17.97 -4.50 20.83
CA VAL A 37 -17.97 -5.88 20.32
C VAL A 37 -18.48 -6.82 21.40
N ASN A 38 -19.48 -7.64 21.07
CA ASN A 38 -19.91 -8.76 21.91
C ASN A 38 -19.21 -10.06 21.43
N PRO A 39 -18.28 -10.64 22.20
CA PRO A 39 -17.54 -11.85 21.79
C PRO A 39 -18.42 -13.10 21.63
N PHE A 40 -19.62 -13.10 22.20
CA PHE A 40 -20.57 -14.22 22.11
C PHE A 40 -21.60 -14.03 20.99
N SER A 41 -21.55 -12.91 20.27
CA SER A 41 -22.39 -12.70 19.10
C SER A 41 -21.98 -13.65 17.97
N PRO A 42 -22.93 -14.28 17.26
CA PRO A 42 -22.63 -15.08 16.08
C PRO A 42 -22.25 -14.23 14.87
N SER A 43 -22.36 -12.90 14.95
CA SER A 43 -22.08 -11.98 13.85
C SER A 43 -20.87 -11.09 14.13
N ASP A 44 -20.02 -10.95 13.10
CA ASP A 44 -18.85 -10.06 13.12
C ASP A 44 -19.25 -8.59 13.11
N VAL A 45 -18.51 -7.76 13.85
CA VAL A 45 -18.64 -6.29 13.82
C VAL A 45 -17.77 -5.74 12.70
N THR A 46 -18.37 -4.98 11.80
CA THR A 46 -17.66 -4.34 10.68
C THR A 46 -17.60 -2.83 10.87
N THR A 47 -16.50 -2.22 10.45
CA THR A 47 -16.29 -0.77 10.42
C THR A 47 -15.48 -0.42 9.18
N SER A 48 -15.54 0.82 8.74
CA SER A 48 -14.82 1.30 7.56
C SER A 48 -14.20 2.66 7.84
N VAL A 49 -12.98 2.84 7.36
CA VAL A 49 -12.27 4.11 7.39
C VAL A 49 -11.78 4.44 6.00
N THR A 50 -11.73 5.74 5.69
CA THR A 50 -11.15 6.25 4.45
C THR A 50 -9.98 7.14 4.81
N PHE A 51 -8.84 6.89 4.17
CA PHE A 51 -7.69 7.78 4.19
C PHE A 51 -7.35 8.18 2.76
N ASN A 52 -6.86 9.40 2.59
CA ASN A 52 -6.50 9.92 1.28
C ASN A 52 -4.98 9.93 1.14
N TYR A 53 -4.51 9.66 -0.08
CA TYR A 53 -3.10 9.78 -0.44
C TYR A 53 -2.98 10.66 -1.69
N THR A 54 -1.90 11.42 -1.77
CA THR A 54 -1.58 12.26 -2.92
C THR A 54 -0.15 11.98 -3.33
N CYS A 55 0.08 11.76 -4.62
CA CYS A 55 1.42 11.58 -5.17
C CYS A 55 1.68 12.63 -6.24
N THR A 56 2.76 13.40 -6.10
CA THR A 56 3.23 14.33 -7.12
C THR A 56 4.32 13.69 -7.95
N LYS A 57 4.11 13.66 -9.27
CA LYS A 57 5.14 13.28 -10.25
C LYS A 57 6.00 14.49 -10.60
N VAL A 58 7.28 14.27 -10.91
CA VAL A 58 8.13 15.30 -11.52
C VAL A 58 7.97 15.24 -13.05
N LEU A 59 8.00 16.40 -13.71
CA LEU A 59 7.91 16.52 -15.18
C LEU A 59 8.93 15.59 -15.86
N GLY A 60 8.43 14.68 -16.71
CA GLY A 60 9.22 13.68 -17.43
C GLY A 60 8.75 12.24 -17.21
N ASP A 61 7.98 11.98 -16.14
CA ASP A 61 7.50 10.63 -15.80
C ASP A 61 6.05 10.34 -16.26
N LEU A 62 5.81 10.62 -17.55
CA LEU A 62 4.51 10.44 -18.21
C LEU A 62 4.17 8.96 -18.46
N LEU A 63 5.17 8.10 -18.55
CA LEU A 63 5.02 6.67 -18.89
C LEU A 63 5.29 5.71 -17.71
N GLY A 64 5.74 6.21 -16.56
CA GLY A 64 5.95 5.38 -15.37
C GLY A 64 4.65 5.13 -14.60
N GLY A 65 4.28 3.86 -14.51
CA GLY A 65 3.31 3.37 -13.53
C GLY A 65 4.00 3.10 -12.21
N TYR A 66 3.40 3.51 -11.09
CA TYR A 66 3.94 3.23 -9.76
C TYR A 66 3.00 2.36 -8.96
N THR A 67 3.59 1.47 -8.16
CA THR A 67 2.86 0.68 -7.18
C THR A 67 3.07 1.27 -5.80
N LEU A 68 2.00 1.74 -5.18
CA LEU A 68 2.01 2.16 -3.77
C LEU A 68 1.73 0.94 -2.90
N CYS A 69 2.57 0.74 -1.89
CA CYS A 69 2.40 -0.33 -0.90
C CYS A 69 2.14 0.29 0.47
N PHE A 70 0.93 0.13 1.00
CA PHE A 70 0.61 0.59 2.35
C PHE A 70 0.77 -0.56 3.34
N ASN A 71 1.59 -0.35 4.37
CA ASN A 71 1.72 -1.27 5.49
C ASN A 71 0.84 -0.77 6.64
N LEU A 72 -0.18 -1.54 6.99
CA LEU A 72 -1.14 -1.20 8.06
C LEU A 72 -0.81 -1.88 9.40
N GLY A 73 0.42 -2.37 9.58
CA GLY A 73 0.85 -3.07 10.79
C GLY A 73 0.15 -4.42 11.02
N ALA A 74 0.61 -5.11 12.07
CA ALA A 74 0.43 -6.52 12.44
C ALA A 74 1.42 -7.51 11.79
N PRO A 75 2.12 -8.35 12.58
CA PRO A 75 3.04 -9.34 12.07
C PRO A 75 2.29 -10.54 11.49
N GLY A 76 2.20 -10.65 10.17
CA GLY A 76 1.68 -11.85 9.51
C GLY A 76 1.07 -11.61 8.15
N GLY A 77 0.92 -12.70 7.38
CA GLY A 77 0.31 -12.72 6.06
C GLY A 77 -1.21 -12.55 6.06
N ASN A 78 -1.88 -13.16 5.10
CA ASN A 78 -3.32 -12.99 4.82
C ASN A 78 -4.24 -13.73 5.81
N THR A 79 -3.81 -13.89 7.07
CA THR A 79 -4.49 -14.74 8.05
C THR A 79 -5.12 -13.91 9.16
N ILE A 80 -6.28 -14.34 9.63
CA ILE A 80 -7.01 -13.70 10.73
C ILE A 80 -6.27 -13.93 12.07
N ALA A 81 -5.57 -15.05 12.20
CA ALA A 81 -4.88 -15.46 13.42
C ALA A 81 -3.73 -14.53 13.85
N THR A 82 -3.13 -13.80 12.91
CA THR A 82 -1.98 -12.92 13.14
C THR A 82 -2.38 -11.48 13.46
N ARG A 83 -3.64 -11.11 13.22
CA ARG A 83 -4.20 -9.79 13.52
C ARG A 83 -5.07 -9.87 14.77
N LYS A 84 -4.46 -9.51 15.90
CA LYS A 84 -5.13 -9.51 17.22
C LYS A 84 -5.19 -8.12 17.81
N MET A 85 -6.37 -7.74 18.28
CA MET A 85 -6.58 -6.63 19.18
C MET A 85 -6.48 -7.16 20.60
N THR A 86 -5.63 -6.58 21.42
CA THR A 86 -5.45 -6.97 22.82
C THR A 86 -6.05 -5.91 23.74
N THR A 87 -6.61 -6.37 24.84
CA THR A 87 -7.09 -5.54 25.95
C THR A 87 -6.60 -6.19 27.25
N THR A 88 -6.71 -5.47 28.37
CA THR A 88 -6.40 -6.02 29.70
C THR A 88 -7.14 -7.32 30.02
N GLY A 89 -8.30 -7.56 29.40
CA GLY A 89 -9.16 -8.73 29.66
C GLY A 89 -9.14 -9.83 28.60
N GLY A 90 -8.35 -9.70 27.52
CA GLY A 90 -8.28 -10.73 26.48
C GLY A 90 -7.85 -10.23 25.11
N SER A 91 -8.05 -11.07 24.09
CA SER A 91 -7.74 -10.73 22.70
C SER A 91 -8.88 -11.07 21.76
N LEU A 92 -9.13 -10.21 20.78
CA LEU A 92 -10.05 -10.45 19.67
C LEU A 92 -9.27 -10.49 18.36
N ASN A 93 -9.59 -11.45 17.49
CA ASN A 93 -9.04 -11.45 16.15
C ASN A 93 -9.79 -10.43 15.28
N TYR A 94 -9.09 -9.79 14.35
CA TYR A 94 -9.70 -8.90 13.36
C TYR A 94 -9.09 -9.13 11.98
N GLN A 95 -9.75 -8.63 10.93
CA GLN A 95 -9.20 -8.61 9.59
C GLN A 95 -9.48 -7.27 8.90
N LEU A 96 -8.55 -6.84 8.07
CA LEU A 96 -8.67 -5.63 7.27
C LEU A 96 -8.89 -6.02 5.80
N TYR A 97 -9.79 -5.28 5.15
CA TYR A 97 -10.10 -5.48 3.73
C TYR A 97 -10.05 -4.12 3.01
N TYR A 98 -9.73 -4.15 1.73
CA TYR A 98 -10.00 -3.05 0.81
C TYR A 98 -11.00 -3.46 -0.25
N LYS A 99 -11.64 -2.47 -0.85
CA LYS A 99 -12.42 -2.64 -2.05
C LYS A 99 -11.51 -2.47 -3.25
N ASN A 100 -11.42 -3.47 -4.11
CA ASN A 100 -10.74 -3.31 -5.41
C ASN A 100 -11.62 -2.46 -6.36
N THR A 101 -11.13 -2.19 -7.56
CA THR A 101 -11.85 -1.42 -8.60
C THR A 101 -13.21 -2.01 -8.98
N SER A 102 -13.42 -3.31 -8.75
CA SER A 102 -14.69 -4.00 -8.99
C SER A 102 -15.63 -4.02 -7.78
N GLY A 103 -15.25 -3.39 -6.66
CA GLY A 103 -16.06 -3.37 -5.43
C GLY A 103 -15.99 -4.66 -4.59
N THR A 104 -15.08 -5.59 -4.91
CA THR A 104 -14.87 -6.82 -4.15
C THR A 104 -14.02 -6.56 -2.91
N ASN A 105 -14.40 -7.17 -1.78
CA ASN A 105 -13.57 -7.17 -0.57
C ASN A 105 -12.35 -8.07 -0.78
N VAL A 106 -11.16 -7.47 -0.73
CA VAL A 106 -9.88 -8.16 -0.80
C VAL A 106 -9.15 -7.97 0.51
N VAL A 107 -8.60 -9.05 1.07
CA VAL A 107 -7.84 -9.00 2.32
C VAL A 107 -6.64 -8.06 2.18
N TRP A 108 -6.47 -7.15 3.14
CA TRP A 108 -5.34 -6.23 3.20
C TRP A 108 -4.11 -6.92 3.79
N VAL A 109 -3.19 -7.28 2.91
CA VAL A 109 -1.93 -7.96 3.24
C VAL A 109 -0.87 -6.93 3.64
N THR A 110 0.22 -7.34 4.30
CA THR A 110 1.32 -6.44 4.72
C THR A 110 1.98 -5.64 3.58
N ARG A 111 1.64 -5.95 2.32
CA ARG A 111 1.95 -5.18 1.10
C ARG A 111 0.76 -5.15 0.14
N ALA A 112 -0.37 -4.56 0.55
CA ALA A 112 -1.46 -4.32 -0.40
C ALA A 112 -0.99 -3.30 -1.45
N ARG A 113 -1.10 -3.69 -2.72
CA ARG A 113 -0.65 -2.91 -3.87
C ARG A 113 -1.82 -2.05 -4.37
N ALA A 114 -1.64 -0.74 -4.34
CA ALA A 114 -2.46 0.16 -5.13
C ALA A 114 -1.66 0.51 -6.39
N MET A 115 -2.17 0.12 -7.57
CA MET A 115 -1.60 0.55 -8.84
C MET A 115 -2.19 1.92 -9.18
N VAL A 116 -1.33 2.94 -9.22
CA VAL A 116 -1.70 4.25 -9.75
C VAL A 116 -1.27 4.27 -11.21
N LEU A 117 -2.23 4.02 -12.10
CA LEU A 117 -2.06 4.27 -13.53
C LEU A 117 -2.08 5.79 -13.73
N SER A 118 -1.10 6.37 -14.42
CA SER A 118 -1.28 7.71 -14.95
C SER A 118 -2.45 7.65 -15.92
N GLN A 119 -3.59 8.20 -15.48
CA GLN A 119 -4.64 8.56 -16.40
C GLN A 119 -4.23 9.88 -17.04
N TRP A 120 -4.27 9.86 -18.37
CA TRP A 120 -3.80 10.83 -19.37
C TRP A 120 -3.76 12.29 -18.94
#